data_AF-A0A4S8MD48-F1
#
_entry.id   AF-A0A4S8MD48-F1
#
_cell.length_a   1.000
_cell.length_b   1.000
_cell.length_c   1.000
_cell.angle_alpha   90.00
_cell.angle_beta   90.00
_cell.angle_gamma   90.00
#
_symmetry.space_group_name_H-M   'P 1'
#
loop_
_entity.id
_entity.type
_entity.pdbx_description
1 polymer ?
#
loop_
_entity_poly.entity_id
_entity_poly.type
_entity_poly.pdbx_seq_one_letter_code
_entity_poly.pdbx_strand_id
1 'polypeptide(L)'
;MTYSPYFVPEGGNVSYPAITLGAGVPFEDLYKFADVNNVTVVGGYAQTIAASGGWVMGGGHSILSPVFGLGVDRVLQFRIVTPDGRIRVVNEFQNPDLFWALRGGGGGTFGVVLESTMLVEPQMKLQVASIHFTQTRQNAGSFLEILVEQALKWSQEGWGGHMSPSGLINVNPLLTLEQAKQSMQPAVDFALSQNGTVVIEELPSWQAFFLKYVLAAESAVGVPAILGSRLIPAQNFASDDGKASLVKIFTTMFNEFNISINAVVGTPFLFNSTEGATSVTPAWRKSIWHMGFHGVWTYNATVEDIRSQYELVSHINQMLRDITPGSGAYFNEGDVHEPDHEQSFWGDNYPALLDIKRKYDPYGLLDCWQCVGWKGPEDERYACYLYLVAFASTQVHATPEQWTALGRDLGGRLHTALPFSSPCFSTVNGVDVGRNETECAVIRQGYTSPLFISPLFSPRMFPHWETCQRSSQKCLLDSIQPNNSAAWEGMDCEQGGVSPRYIDVQSAEDVQIAFRFAQETGVMLSIKASGHDYKGRSGAPGSLGLWAHKKPR
;
A
#
# COMPACT_ATOMS: atom_id res chain seq x y z
N MET A 1 9.18 16.76 -10.93
CA MET A 1 9.75 15.51 -11.47
C MET A 1 10.76 15.90 -12.52
N THR A 2 11.89 15.21 -12.58
CA THR A 2 12.97 15.47 -13.52
C THR A 2 13.53 14.14 -14.02
N TYR A 3 13.68 13.98 -15.33
CA TYR A 3 14.37 12.85 -15.94
C TYR A 3 15.83 13.24 -16.22
N SER A 4 16.76 12.35 -15.91
CA SER A 4 18.16 12.47 -16.29
C SER A 4 18.63 11.15 -16.91
N PRO A 5 19.18 11.16 -18.14
CA PRO A 5 19.78 9.96 -18.73
C PRO A 5 21.12 9.56 -18.08
N TYR A 6 21.73 10.47 -17.31
CA TYR A 6 23.06 10.31 -16.71
C TYR A 6 23.07 10.76 -15.25
N PHE A 7 22.06 10.36 -14.46
CA PHE A 7 22.02 10.66 -13.03
C PHE A 7 23.15 9.94 -12.30
N VAL A 8 23.96 10.69 -11.55
CA VAL A 8 24.99 10.12 -10.67
C VAL A 8 24.53 10.36 -9.23
N PRO A 9 24.31 9.30 -8.42
CA PRO A 9 24.02 9.47 -7.00
C PRO A 9 25.12 10.29 -6.33
N GLU A 10 24.75 11.15 -5.38
CA GLU A 10 25.72 12.03 -4.71
C GLU A 10 26.80 11.21 -3.99
N GLY A 11 28.06 11.56 -4.23
CA GLY A 11 29.23 10.80 -3.74
C GLY A 11 29.65 9.62 -4.62
N GLY A 12 28.86 9.27 -5.63
CA GLY A 12 29.16 8.23 -6.60
C GLY A 12 29.89 8.71 -7.86
N ASN A 13 30.22 7.76 -8.73
CA ASN A 13 30.84 8.02 -10.04
C ASN A 13 30.21 7.23 -11.20
N VAL A 14 29.18 6.42 -10.93
CA VAL A 14 28.44 5.65 -11.94
C VAL A 14 27.15 6.40 -12.28
N SER A 15 26.85 6.53 -13.58
CA SER A 15 25.65 7.20 -14.07
C SER A 15 24.55 6.21 -14.44
N TYR A 16 23.31 6.56 -14.15
CA TYR A 16 22.11 5.78 -14.44
C TYR A 16 21.03 6.65 -15.12
N PRO A 17 20.19 6.10 -16.00
CA PRO A 17 18.96 6.76 -16.40
C PRO A 17 17.98 6.72 -15.23
N ALA A 18 17.50 7.88 -14.78
CA ALA A 18 16.67 7.96 -13.58
C ALA A 18 15.66 9.11 -13.62
N ILE A 19 14.57 8.95 -12.86
CA ILE A 19 13.60 10.01 -12.58
C ILE A 19 13.69 10.39 -11.11
N THR A 20 13.83 11.68 -10.84
CA THR A 20 13.70 12.25 -9.49
C THR A 20 12.30 12.84 -9.30
N LEU A 21 11.64 12.49 -8.20
CA LEU A 21 10.25 12.84 -7.92
C LEU A 21 9.99 13.05 -6.42
N GLY A 22 9.09 13.99 -6.11
CA GLY A 22 8.67 14.26 -4.74
C GLY A 22 7.88 13.11 -4.10
N ALA A 23 7.84 13.10 -2.77
CA ALA A 23 7.25 12.05 -1.95
C ALA A 23 5.81 11.66 -2.33
N GLY A 24 4.97 12.68 -2.59
CA GLY A 24 3.55 12.53 -2.89
C GLY A 24 3.17 12.40 -4.36
N VAL A 25 4.12 12.19 -5.27
CA VAL A 25 3.81 12.00 -6.70
C VAL A 25 3.12 10.65 -6.93
N PRO A 26 1.88 10.61 -7.46
CA PRO A 26 1.20 9.35 -7.74
C PRO A 26 1.70 8.70 -9.03
N PHE A 27 1.52 7.39 -9.15
CA PHE A 27 1.99 6.62 -10.30
C PHE A 27 1.39 7.07 -11.64
N GLU A 28 0.13 7.50 -11.69
CA GLU A 28 -0.46 7.95 -12.94
C GLU A 28 0.29 9.12 -13.59
N ASP A 29 0.84 10.04 -12.80
CA ASP A 29 1.63 11.16 -13.31
C ASP A 29 3.03 10.73 -13.65
N LEU A 30 3.60 9.82 -12.84
CA LEU A 30 4.91 9.27 -13.10
C LEU A 30 4.93 8.47 -14.41
N TYR A 31 3.90 7.68 -14.70
CA TYR A 31 3.81 6.91 -15.94
C TYR A 31 3.62 7.82 -17.16
N LYS A 32 2.76 8.84 -17.08
CA LYS A 32 2.63 9.87 -18.12
C LYS A 32 3.98 10.57 -18.36
N PHE A 33 4.69 10.94 -17.30
CA PHE A 33 5.99 11.59 -17.39
C PHE A 33 7.09 10.66 -17.95
N ALA A 34 7.08 9.38 -17.59
CA ALA A 34 8.02 8.39 -18.12
C ALA A 34 7.81 8.15 -19.62
N ASP A 35 6.55 8.02 -20.06
CA ASP A 35 6.22 7.75 -21.46
C ASP A 35 6.64 8.88 -22.40
N VAL A 36 6.43 10.15 -22.02
CA VAL A 36 6.91 11.31 -22.82
C VAL A 36 8.44 11.42 -22.88
N ASN A 37 9.15 10.75 -21.96
CA ASN A 37 10.61 10.66 -21.94
C ASN A 37 11.14 9.34 -22.55
N ASN A 38 10.28 8.52 -23.15
CA ASN A 38 10.63 7.21 -23.74
C ASN A 38 11.31 6.25 -22.76
N VAL A 39 10.87 6.25 -21.50
CA VAL A 39 11.36 5.35 -20.44
C VAL A 39 10.20 4.65 -19.75
N THR A 40 10.49 3.50 -19.13
CA THR A 40 9.53 2.70 -18.35
C THR A 40 9.91 2.74 -16.88
N VAL A 41 8.91 3.00 -16.03
CA VAL A 41 9.04 2.90 -14.58
C VAL A 41 8.42 1.58 -14.13
N VAL A 42 9.14 0.82 -13.32
CA VAL A 42 8.59 -0.33 -12.60
C VAL A 42 7.82 0.20 -11.39
N GLY A 43 6.50 0.04 -11.40
CA GLY A 43 5.63 0.70 -10.41
C GLY A 43 4.36 -0.07 -10.05
N GLY A 44 3.56 0.54 -9.17
CA GLY A 44 2.33 -0.03 -8.64
C GLY A 44 1.17 -0.10 -9.66
N TYR A 45 0.20 -0.96 -9.37
CA TYR A 45 -0.97 -1.26 -10.22
C TYR A 45 -2.23 -0.49 -9.76
N ALA A 46 -2.08 0.79 -9.39
CA ALA A 46 -3.21 1.70 -9.11
C ALA A 46 -2.77 3.15 -9.34
N GLN A 47 -3.70 4.01 -9.75
CA GLN A 47 -3.38 5.37 -10.18
C GLN A 47 -2.71 6.22 -9.10
N THR A 48 -3.28 6.19 -7.89
CA THR A 48 -3.01 7.21 -6.87
C THR A 48 -2.03 6.79 -5.78
N ILE A 49 -1.42 5.60 -5.91
CA ILE A 49 -0.33 5.19 -5.03
C ILE A 49 0.84 6.16 -5.23
N ALA A 50 1.33 6.75 -4.12
CA ALA A 50 2.50 7.61 -4.13
C ALA A 50 3.79 6.79 -4.25
N ALA A 51 4.56 7.02 -5.32
CA ALA A 51 5.70 6.18 -5.69
C ALA A 51 6.82 6.20 -4.63
N SER A 52 7.16 7.39 -4.12
CA SER A 52 8.25 7.60 -3.14
C SER A 52 7.82 7.36 -1.68
N GLY A 53 6.56 6.97 -1.45
CA GLY A 53 5.98 6.81 -0.12
C GLY A 53 6.09 5.38 0.42
N GLY A 54 5.03 4.94 1.11
CA GLY A 54 4.94 3.60 1.69
C GLY A 54 5.12 2.47 0.67
N TRP A 55 4.73 2.68 -0.61
CA TRP A 55 4.90 1.69 -1.67
C TRP A 55 6.36 1.26 -1.80
N VAL A 56 7.28 2.19 -2.05
CA VAL A 56 8.70 1.85 -2.20
C VAL A 56 9.33 1.47 -0.86
N MET A 57 8.95 2.14 0.24
CA MET A 57 9.59 1.86 1.53
C MET A 57 9.22 0.50 2.14
N GLY A 58 8.08 -0.09 1.76
CA GLY A 58 7.65 -1.42 2.21
C GLY A 58 7.98 -2.57 1.26
N GLY A 59 8.53 -2.29 0.07
CA GLY A 59 8.81 -3.29 -0.97
C GLY A 59 8.44 -2.80 -2.36
N GLY A 60 7.14 -2.63 -2.60
CA GLY A 60 6.60 -2.08 -3.85
C GLY A 60 6.64 -3.12 -4.97
N HIS A 61 5.68 -4.04 -5.00
CA HIS A 61 5.57 -4.95 -6.13
C HIS A 61 5.03 -4.22 -7.39
N SER A 62 5.36 -4.79 -8.54
CA SER A 62 4.88 -4.42 -9.87
C SER A 62 4.59 -5.71 -10.65
N ILE A 63 3.72 -5.65 -11.65
CA ILE A 63 3.59 -6.78 -12.58
C ILE A 63 4.84 -6.97 -13.44
N LEU A 64 5.74 -5.97 -13.48
CA LEU A 64 7.05 -6.07 -14.11
C LEU A 64 8.15 -6.54 -13.13
N SER A 65 7.83 -6.66 -11.85
CA SER A 65 8.81 -7.09 -10.84
C SER A 65 9.41 -8.47 -11.07
N PRO A 66 8.70 -9.48 -11.64
CA PRO A 66 9.31 -10.78 -11.95
C PRO A 66 10.64 -10.65 -12.69
N VAL A 67 10.75 -9.70 -13.62
CA VAL A 67 11.95 -9.50 -14.44
C VAL A 67 12.84 -8.36 -13.91
N PHE A 68 12.24 -7.26 -13.44
CA PHE A 68 12.97 -6.01 -13.15
C PHE A 68 13.16 -5.70 -11.66
N GLY A 69 12.70 -6.57 -10.77
CA GLY A 69 12.79 -6.40 -9.33
C GLY A 69 11.63 -5.61 -8.71
N LEU A 70 11.62 -5.55 -7.39
CA LEU A 70 10.67 -4.74 -6.62
C LEU A 70 11.03 -3.26 -6.73
N GLY A 71 10.10 -2.37 -6.36
CA GLY A 71 10.33 -0.93 -6.25
C GLY A 71 11.52 -0.59 -5.38
N VAL A 72 11.71 -1.30 -4.26
CA VAL A 72 12.91 -1.18 -3.43
C VAL A 72 14.18 -1.39 -4.23
N ASP A 73 14.21 -2.27 -5.23
CA ASP A 73 15.40 -2.56 -6.04
C ASP A 73 15.74 -1.41 -7.01
N ARG A 74 14.80 -0.49 -7.22
CA ARG A 74 14.88 0.57 -8.24
C ARG A 74 15.33 1.92 -7.69
N VAL A 75 15.43 2.11 -6.37
CA VAL A 75 15.83 3.41 -5.82
C VAL A 75 17.34 3.58 -5.83
N LEU A 76 17.79 4.75 -6.28
CA LEU A 76 19.20 5.14 -6.30
C LEU A 76 19.53 6.12 -5.17
N GLN A 77 18.59 6.99 -4.78
CA GLN A 77 18.80 8.02 -3.77
C GLN A 77 17.48 8.46 -3.15
N PHE A 78 17.51 8.85 -1.87
CA PHE A 78 16.45 9.59 -1.19
C PHE A 78 16.99 10.91 -0.65
N ARG A 79 16.11 11.91 -0.54
CA ARG A 79 16.30 13.05 0.36
C ARG A 79 15.24 12.98 1.46
N ILE A 80 15.68 13.01 2.71
CA ILE A 80 14.86 12.70 3.89
C ILE A 80 15.19 13.66 5.03
N VAL A 81 14.19 13.95 5.87
CA VAL A 81 14.42 14.53 7.20
C VAL A 81 14.19 13.44 8.24
N THR A 82 15.20 13.14 9.04
CA THR A 82 15.10 12.15 10.13
C THR A 82 14.73 12.80 11.46
N PRO A 83 14.24 12.03 12.46
CA PRO A 83 13.76 12.57 13.74
C PRO A 83 14.75 13.41 14.56
N ASP A 84 16.06 13.26 14.34
CA ASP A 84 17.08 14.16 14.89
C ASP A 84 17.14 15.55 14.22
N GLY A 85 16.19 15.83 13.32
CA GLY A 85 16.02 17.12 12.66
C GLY A 85 17.02 17.43 11.57
N ARG A 86 17.83 16.46 11.06
CA ARG A 86 18.74 16.75 9.94
C ARG A 86 18.22 16.26 8.61
N ILE A 87 18.49 17.06 7.58
CA ILE A 87 18.28 16.73 6.18
C ILE A 87 19.43 15.83 5.74
N ARG A 88 19.11 14.71 5.11
CA ARG A 88 20.08 13.74 4.63
C ARG A 88 19.81 13.41 3.17
N VAL A 89 20.90 13.31 2.42
CA VAL A 89 20.94 12.52 1.19
C VAL A 89 21.33 11.10 1.58
N VAL A 90 20.57 10.14 1.08
CA VAL A 90 20.66 8.74 1.49
C VAL A 90 20.75 7.86 0.24
N ASN A 91 21.90 7.23 0.04
CA ASN A 91 22.23 6.36 -1.08
C ASN A 91 23.33 5.36 -0.67
N GLU A 92 23.91 4.62 -1.61
CA GLU A 92 24.98 3.64 -1.34
C GLU A 92 26.30 4.27 -0.84
N PHE A 93 26.53 5.56 -1.08
CA PHE A 93 27.74 6.29 -0.74
C PHE A 93 27.59 7.13 0.54
N GLN A 94 26.36 7.50 0.90
CA GLN A 94 26.03 8.40 2.01
C GLN A 94 24.90 7.82 2.84
N ASN A 95 25.15 7.59 4.13
CA ASN A 95 24.21 6.93 5.06
C ASN A 95 23.71 5.56 4.52
N PRO A 96 24.60 4.65 4.10
CA PRO A 96 24.20 3.41 3.41
C PRO A 96 23.34 2.47 4.28
N ASP A 97 23.49 2.55 5.60
CA ASP A 97 22.64 1.83 6.55
C ASP A 97 21.19 2.32 6.49
N LEU A 98 20.98 3.63 6.50
CA LEU A 98 19.66 4.23 6.33
C LEU A 98 19.10 3.97 4.93
N PHE A 99 19.95 3.94 3.90
CA PHE A 99 19.53 3.62 2.54
C PHE A 99 18.98 2.20 2.45
N TRP A 100 19.67 1.24 3.04
CA TRP A 100 19.21 -0.13 3.15
C TRP A 100 17.89 -0.23 3.92
N ALA A 101 17.75 0.48 5.05
CA ALA A 101 16.53 0.49 5.85
C ALA A 101 15.32 1.11 5.13
N LEU A 102 15.51 2.20 4.37
CA LEU A 102 14.44 2.81 3.57
C LEU A 102 14.01 1.94 2.38
N ARG A 103 14.81 0.94 1.99
CA ARG A 103 14.51 0.00 0.90
C ARG A 103 13.91 -1.31 1.46
N GLY A 104 12.83 -1.21 2.23
CA GLY A 104 12.07 -2.37 2.71
C GLY A 104 11.63 -2.34 4.18
N GLY A 105 12.22 -1.46 5.01
CA GLY A 105 11.92 -1.34 6.44
C GLY A 105 10.57 -0.70 6.79
N GLY A 106 9.77 -0.30 5.79
CA GLY A 106 8.45 0.28 5.98
C GLY A 106 8.46 1.80 6.12
N GLY A 107 7.47 2.45 5.49
CA GLY A 107 7.26 3.89 5.60
C GLY A 107 6.76 4.32 6.98
N GLY A 108 7.05 5.55 7.37
CA GLY A 108 6.66 6.10 8.68
C GLY A 108 7.62 5.78 9.82
N THR A 109 8.73 5.10 9.54
CA THR A 109 9.63 4.55 10.57
C THR A 109 10.91 5.36 10.77
N PHE A 110 11.63 5.69 9.69
CA PHE A 110 13.00 6.21 9.80
C PHE A 110 13.12 7.73 9.58
N GLY A 111 12.06 8.37 9.05
CA GLY A 111 12.01 9.80 8.75
C GLY A 111 10.93 10.13 7.72
N VAL A 112 10.86 11.39 7.33
CA VAL A 112 9.94 11.87 6.28
C VAL A 112 10.72 12.06 4.98
N VAL A 113 10.50 11.16 4.03
CA VAL A 113 11.05 11.27 2.66
C VAL A 113 10.42 12.49 1.98
N LEU A 114 11.25 13.32 1.37
CA LEU A 114 10.82 14.50 0.59
C LEU A 114 10.81 14.19 -0.91
N GLU A 115 11.77 13.41 -1.37
CA GLU A 115 11.93 12.97 -2.77
C GLU A 115 12.76 11.69 -2.83
N SER A 116 12.59 10.96 -3.93
CA SER A 116 13.45 9.84 -4.31
C SER A 116 13.91 9.99 -5.76
N THR A 117 15.00 9.31 -6.10
CA THR A 117 15.47 9.13 -7.46
C THR A 117 15.42 7.65 -7.80
N MET A 118 14.64 7.30 -8.82
CA MET A 118 14.37 5.92 -9.22
C MET A 118 14.95 5.61 -10.60
N LEU A 119 15.62 4.46 -10.70
CA LEU A 119 16.14 3.86 -11.93
C LEU A 119 14.99 3.53 -12.89
N VAL A 120 15.14 3.93 -14.16
CA VAL A 120 14.16 3.64 -15.22
C VAL A 120 14.74 2.71 -16.27
N GLU A 121 13.86 1.95 -16.91
CA GLU A 121 14.22 1.13 -18.07
C GLU A 121 13.97 1.92 -19.37
N PRO A 122 14.62 1.55 -20.49
CA PRO A 122 14.16 1.98 -21.80
C PRO A 122 12.68 1.66 -22.01
N GLN A 123 11.97 2.45 -22.82
CA GLN A 123 10.62 2.08 -23.24
C GLN A 123 10.63 0.69 -23.88
N MET A 124 9.72 -0.17 -23.44
CA MET A 124 9.64 -1.57 -23.87
C MET A 124 8.24 -1.91 -24.37
N LYS A 125 8.20 -2.79 -25.36
CA LYS A 125 6.97 -3.45 -25.80
C LYS A 125 6.60 -4.55 -24.81
N LEU A 126 5.31 -4.77 -24.62
CA LEU A 126 4.77 -5.66 -23.60
C LEU A 126 3.75 -6.60 -24.21
N GLN A 127 3.92 -7.90 -23.99
CA GLN A 127 2.92 -8.88 -24.39
C GLN A 127 1.90 -9.00 -23.29
N VAL A 128 0.63 -8.84 -23.63
CA VAL A 128 -0.48 -8.85 -22.68
C VAL A 128 -1.34 -10.05 -22.96
N ALA A 129 -1.70 -10.79 -21.91
CA ALA A 129 -2.74 -11.81 -21.93
C ALA A 129 -3.87 -11.38 -21.00
N SER A 130 -5.02 -11.02 -21.56
CA SER A 130 -6.26 -10.72 -20.85
C SER A 130 -7.26 -11.81 -21.18
N ILE A 131 -7.55 -12.66 -20.19
CA ILE A 131 -8.37 -13.86 -20.35
C ILE A 131 -9.39 -13.87 -19.24
N HIS A 132 -10.68 -13.86 -19.58
CA HIS A 132 -11.77 -13.75 -18.62
C HIS A 132 -12.97 -14.60 -19.01
N PHE A 133 -13.69 -15.12 -18.03
CA PHE A 133 -14.95 -15.85 -18.24
C PHE A 133 -15.90 -15.60 -17.06
N THR A 134 -17.19 -15.88 -17.26
CA THR A 134 -18.17 -15.78 -16.17
C THR A 134 -17.94 -16.88 -15.15
N GLN A 135 -17.65 -16.49 -13.91
CA GLN A 135 -17.36 -17.43 -12.84
C GLN A 135 -18.60 -18.20 -12.39
N THR A 136 -18.43 -19.50 -12.21
CA THR A 136 -19.32 -20.42 -11.49
C THR A 136 -18.51 -21.18 -10.45
N ARG A 137 -19.14 -21.81 -9.46
CA ARG A 137 -18.38 -22.60 -8.46
C ARG A 137 -17.58 -23.73 -9.10
N GLN A 138 -18.12 -24.35 -10.15
CA GLN A 138 -17.48 -25.48 -10.82
C GLN A 138 -16.28 -25.03 -11.65
N ASN A 139 -16.43 -23.99 -12.49
CA ASN A 139 -15.32 -23.56 -13.35
C ASN A 139 -14.21 -22.82 -12.60
N ALA A 140 -14.52 -22.20 -11.45
CA ALA A 140 -13.54 -21.55 -10.60
C ALA A 140 -12.47 -22.54 -10.11
N GLY A 141 -12.88 -23.70 -9.60
CA GLY A 141 -11.95 -24.75 -9.14
C GLY A 141 -11.07 -25.28 -10.27
N SER A 142 -11.66 -25.62 -11.41
CA SER A 142 -10.89 -26.13 -12.55
C SER A 142 -9.92 -25.09 -13.14
N PHE A 143 -10.28 -23.80 -13.13
CA PHE A 143 -9.35 -22.77 -13.57
C PHE A 143 -8.21 -22.57 -12.56
N LEU A 144 -8.50 -22.62 -11.26
CA LEU A 144 -7.47 -22.56 -10.21
C LEU A 144 -6.43 -23.68 -10.34
N GLU A 145 -6.85 -24.89 -10.69
CA GLU A 145 -5.94 -26.00 -11.01
C GLU A 145 -4.99 -25.63 -12.15
N ILE A 146 -5.49 -25.03 -13.24
CA ILE A 146 -4.66 -24.56 -14.36
C ILE A 146 -3.68 -23.48 -13.90
N LEU A 147 -4.15 -22.50 -13.13
CA LEU A 147 -3.29 -21.41 -12.63
C LEU A 147 -2.14 -21.96 -11.78
N VAL A 148 -2.43 -22.87 -10.85
CA VAL A 148 -1.42 -23.49 -9.98
C VAL A 148 -0.48 -24.39 -10.78
N GLU A 149 -1.00 -25.18 -11.72
CA GLU A 149 -0.20 -26.07 -12.56
C GLU A 149 0.79 -25.30 -13.45
N GLN A 150 0.36 -24.17 -14.01
CA GLN A 150 1.18 -23.36 -14.90
C GLN A 150 2.07 -22.33 -14.17
N ALA A 151 1.84 -22.08 -12.88
CA ALA A 151 2.46 -20.97 -12.15
C ALA A 151 3.99 -20.95 -12.24
N LEU A 152 4.65 -22.10 -12.02
CA LEU A 152 6.11 -22.18 -12.05
C LEU A 152 6.66 -21.90 -13.46
N LYS A 153 6.04 -22.49 -14.49
CA LYS A 153 6.41 -22.27 -15.89
C LYS A 153 6.25 -20.80 -16.28
N TRP A 154 5.08 -20.21 -16.01
CA TRP A 154 4.83 -18.81 -16.35
C TRP A 154 5.77 -17.85 -15.62
N SER A 155 6.12 -18.17 -14.37
CA SER A 155 7.10 -17.38 -13.61
C SER A 155 8.50 -17.49 -14.21
N GLN A 156 8.90 -18.67 -14.70
CA GLN A 156 10.18 -18.88 -15.41
C GLN A 156 10.23 -18.20 -16.77
N GLU A 157 9.08 -17.99 -17.41
CA GLU A 157 8.95 -17.28 -18.68
C GLU A 157 8.87 -15.75 -18.49
N GLY A 158 8.80 -15.25 -17.25
CA GLY A 158 8.80 -13.82 -16.93
C GLY A 158 7.43 -13.17 -16.98
N TRP A 159 6.34 -13.94 -16.87
CA TRP A 159 5.01 -13.36 -16.70
C TRP A 159 4.84 -12.74 -15.31
N GLY A 160 4.24 -11.56 -15.28
CA GLY A 160 3.68 -10.97 -14.06
C GLY A 160 2.31 -10.38 -14.30
N GLY A 161 1.51 -10.16 -13.26
CA GLY A 161 0.11 -9.79 -13.43
C GLY A 161 -0.78 -10.09 -12.25
N HIS A 162 -2.07 -10.21 -12.53
CA HIS A 162 -3.10 -10.55 -11.56
C HIS A 162 -3.91 -11.73 -12.06
N MET A 163 -4.14 -12.71 -11.20
CA MET A 163 -4.97 -13.89 -11.50
C MET A 163 -6.04 -14.08 -10.42
N SER A 164 -7.23 -14.48 -10.84
CA SER A 164 -8.37 -14.80 -9.99
C SER A 164 -9.04 -16.10 -10.46
N PRO A 165 -10.02 -16.64 -9.72
CA PRO A 165 -10.78 -17.81 -10.18
C PRO A 165 -11.63 -17.58 -11.44
N SER A 166 -11.67 -16.36 -11.99
CA SER A 166 -12.46 -15.98 -13.17
C SER A 166 -11.63 -15.52 -14.37
N GLY A 167 -10.31 -15.47 -14.24
CA GLY A 167 -9.44 -15.02 -15.31
C GLY A 167 -8.07 -14.54 -14.86
N LEU A 168 -7.34 -13.96 -15.81
CA LEU A 168 -6.03 -13.35 -15.59
C LEU A 168 -5.81 -12.14 -16.49
N ILE A 169 -4.98 -11.21 -16.00
CA ILE A 169 -4.37 -10.14 -16.77
C ILE A 169 -2.88 -10.15 -16.49
N ASN A 170 -2.12 -10.76 -17.40
CA ASN A 170 -0.68 -10.91 -17.27
C ASN A 170 0.06 -10.17 -18.38
N VAL A 171 1.27 -9.76 -18.06
CA VAL A 171 2.19 -9.01 -18.92
C VAL A 171 3.53 -9.71 -18.93
N ASN A 172 4.15 -9.76 -20.11
CA ASN A 172 5.47 -10.35 -20.32
C ASN A 172 6.35 -9.40 -21.17
N PRO A 173 7.53 -9.01 -20.66
CA PRO A 173 8.46 -8.15 -21.40
C PRO A 173 9.52 -8.93 -22.21
N LEU A 174 9.56 -10.27 -22.12
CA LEU A 174 10.62 -11.13 -22.67
C LEU A 174 10.20 -11.89 -23.92
N LEU A 175 8.96 -12.37 -23.96
CA LEU A 175 8.45 -13.23 -25.03
C LEU A 175 8.08 -12.42 -26.28
N THR A 176 8.15 -13.07 -27.44
CA THR A 176 7.45 -12.61 -28.65
C THR A 176 5.95 -12.86 -28.53
N LEU A 177 5.14 -12.20 -29.35
CA LEU A 177 3.69 -12.42 -29.37
C LEU A 177 3.30 -13.88 -29.63
N GLU A 178 4.01 -14.58 -30.52
CA GLU A 178 3.73 -15.99 -30.83
C GLU A 178 4.07 -16.91 -29.65
N GLN A 179 5.20 -16.68 -28.98
CA GLN A 179 5.55 -17.40 -27.76
C GLN A 179 4.55 -17.11 -26.63
N ALA A 180 4.07 -15.87 -26.51
CA ALA A 180 3.08 -15.50 -25.51
C ALA A 180 1.75 -16.24 -25.72
N LYS A 181 1.27 -16.36 -26.97
CA LYS A 181 0.08 -17.16 -27.32
C LYS A 181 0.26 -18.63 -26.93
N GLN A 182 1.40 -19.22 -27.29
CA GLN A 182 1.70 -20.62 -26.98
C GLN A 182 1.81 -20.86 -25.47
N SER A 183 2.44 -19.94 -24.73
CA SER A 183 2.59 -20.02 -23.27
C SER A 183 1.24 -20.02 -22.56
N MET A 184 0.29 -19.19 -23.02
CA MET A 184 -1.04 -19.02 -22.41
C MET A 184 -2.09 -20.01 -22.90
N GLN A 185 -1.76 -20.92 -23.82
CA GLN A 185 -2.71 -21.84 -24.44
C GLN A 185 -3.60 -22.60 -23.44
N PRO A 186 -3.11 -23.12 -22.30
CA PRO A 186 -3.97 -23.81 -21.34
C PRO A 186 -5.10 -22.93 -20.77
N ALA A 187 -4.81 -21.65 -20.51
CA ALA A 187 -5.81 -20.69 -20.03
C ALA A 187 -6.77 -20.26 -21.14
N VAL A 188 -6.26 -20.12 -22.38
CA VAL A 188 -7.06 -19.81 -23.58
C VAL A 188 -8.09 -20.91 -23.84
N ASP A 189 -7.64 -22.17 -23.89
CA ASP A 189 -8.51 -23.32 -24.17
C ASP A 189 -9.63 -23.42 -23.13
N PHE A 190 -9.27 -23.25 -21.85
CA PHE A 190 -10.25 -23.25 -20.77
C PHE A 190 -11.26 -22.11 -20.92
N ALA A 191 -10.81 -20.87 -21.06
CA ALA A 191 -11.71 -19.73 -21.17
C ALA A 191 -12.66 -19.85 -22.36
N LEU A 192 -12.18 -20.28 -23.53
CA LEU A 192 -13.03 -20.51 -24.71
C LEU A 192 -14.06 -21.61 -24.48
N SER A 193 -13.71 -22.67 -23.75
CA SER A 193 -14.69 -23.70 -23.34
C SER A 193 -15.80 -23.17 -22.43
N GLN A 194 -15.55 -22.05 -21.75
CA GLN A 194 -16.51 -21.36 -20.87
C GLN A 194 -17.22 -20.18 -21.55
N ASN A 195 -17.13 -20.06 -22.88
CA ASN A 195 -17.60 -18.89 -23.65
C ASN A 195 -16.98 -17.56 -23.16
N GLY A 196 -15.74 -17.62 -22.69
CA GLY A 196 -14.97 -16.47 -22.21
C GLY A 196 -14.39 -15.60 -23.33
N THR A 197 -13.76 -14.51 -22.91
CA THR A 197 -13.04 -13.57 -23.77
C THR A 197 -11.54 -13.78 -23.62
N VAL A 198 -10.84 -13.83 -24.75
CA VAL A 198 -9.38 -13.98 -24.81
C VAL A 198 -8.81 -12.88 -25.68
N VAL A 199 -7.86 -12.12 -25.13
CA VAL A 199 -7.07 -11.14 -25.85
C VAL A 199 -5.60 -11.38 -25.53
N ILE A 200 -4.80 -11.68 -26.56
CA ILE A 200 -3.34 -11.74 -26.47
C ILE A 200 -2.76 -10.80 -27.52
N GLU A 201 -2.09 -9.75 -27.08
CA GLU A 201 -1.61 -8.66 -27.95
C GLU A 201 -0.28 -8.08 -27.49
N GLU A 202 0.38 -7.34 -28.39
CA GLU A 202 1.56 -6.52 -28.07
C GLU A 202 1.11 -5.08 -27.87
N LEU A 203 1.50 -4.47 -26.75
CA LEU A 203 1.36 -3.05 -26.50
C LEU A 203 2.71 -2.33 -26.59
N PRO A 204 2.73 -1.07 -27.06
CA PRO A 204 3.97 -0.35 -27.34
C PRO A 204 4.72 0.14 -26.09
N SER A 205 4.03 0.32 -24.96
CA SER A 205 4.63 0.81 -23.71
C SER A 205 3.81 0.41 -22.49
N TRP A 206 4.41 0.57 -21.30
CA TRP A 206 3.69 0.46 -20.02
C TRP A 206 2.51 1.42 -19.94
N GLN A 207 2.64 2.65 -20.42
CA GLN A 207 1.55 3.63 -20.39
C GLN A 207 0.38 3.18 -21.26
N ALA A 208 0.63 2.58 -22.42
CA ALA A 208 -0.44 2.02 -23.26
C ALA A 208 -1.20 0.89 -22.53
N PHE A 209 -0.47 0.02 -21.82
CA PHE A 209 -1.08 -1.01 -20.96
C PHE A 209 -1.90 -0.39 -19.83
N PHE A 210 -1.31 0.58 -19.12
CA PHE A 210 -1.94 1.26 -17.99
C PHE A 210 -3.26 1.92 -18.39
N LEU A 211 -3.27 2.67 -19.50
CA LEU A 211 -4.47 3.35 -20.01
C LEU A 211 -5.56 2.37 -20.45
N LYS A 212 -5.18 1.26 -21.09
CA LYS A 212 -6.13 0.29 -21.65
C LYS A 212 -6.72 -0.64 -20.60
N TYR A 213 -5.90 -1.16 -19.69
CA TYR A 213 -6.28 -2.24 -18.78
C TYR A 213 -6.38 -1.80 -17.32
N VAL A 214 -5.44 -1.00 -16.83
CA VAL A 214 -5.40 -0.63 -15.40
C VAL A 214 -6.49 0.37 -15.08
N LEU A 215 -6.62 1.45 -15.87
CA LEU A 215 -7.68 2.45 -15.66
C LEU A 215 -9.09 1.87 -15.76
N ALA A 216 -9.29 0.89 -16.65
CA ALA A 216 -10.59 0.23 -16.80
C ALA A 216 -10.92 -0.72 -15.64
N ALA A 217 -9.90 -1.17 -14.90
CA ALA A 217 -10.01 -2.10 -13.78
C ALA A 217 -9.74 -1.44 -12.41
N GLU A 218 -9.62 -0.11 -12.35
CA GLU A 218 -9.33 0.63 -11.12
C GLU A 218 -10.43 0.32 -10.09
N SER A 219 -10.02 -0.20 -8.93
CA SER A 219 -10.96 -0.59 -7.88
C SER A 219 -11.54 0.64 -7.19
N ALA A 220 -12.84 0.58 -6.89
CA ALA A 220 -13.47 1.56 -6.03
C ALA A 220 -12.82 1.59 -4.63
N VAL A 221 -12.68 2.79 -4.07
CA VAL A 221 -12.26 3.01 -2.69
C VAL A 221 -13.45 3.39 -1.82
N GLY A 222 -13.23 3.80 -0.57
CA GLY A 222 -14.34 4.18 0.32
C GLY A 222 -15.13 2.98 0.86
N VAL A 223 -14.66 1.76 0.63
CA VAL A 223 -15.21 0.52 1.18
C VAL A 223 -14.39 0.12 2.42
N PRO A 224 -15.02 -0.07 3.58
CA PRO A 224 -14.35 -0.66 4.74
C PRO A 224 -13.86 -2.08 4.43
N ALA A 225 -12.56 -2.32 4.58
CA ALA A 225 -11.95 -3.60 4.26
C ALA A 225 -10.68 -3.84 5.09
N ILE A 226 -10.37 -5.10 5.38
CA ILE A 226 -9.10 -5.51 5.99
C ILE A 226 -8.39 -6.49 5.08
N LEU A 227 -7.07 -6.35 4.90
CA LEU A 227 -6.29 -7.19 4.00
C LEU A 227 -5.57 -8.30 4.75
N GLY A 228 -5.39 -9.43 4.08
CA GLY A 228 -4.41 -10.45 4.39
C GLY A 228 -3.52 -10.71 3.19
N SER A 229 -2.25 -11.05 3.44
CA SER A 229 -1.37 -11.50 2.37
C SER A 229 -0.35 -12.52 2.80
N ARG A 230 0.04 -13.37 1.85
CA ARG A 230 1.14 -14.34 2.01
C ARG A 230 1.95 -14.46 0.73
N LEU A 231 3.27 -14.49 0.87
CA LEU A 231 4.17 -14.86 -0.22
C LEU A 231 4.16 -16.39 -0.37
N ILE A 232 3.87 -16.90 -1.57
CA ILE A 232 3.83 -18.34 -1.84
C ILE A 232 5.14 -18.76 -2.54
N PRO A 233 6.00 -19.53 -1.85
CA PRO A 233 7.29 -20.00 -2.36
C PRO A 233 7.18 -20.81 -3.66
N ALA A 234 8.18 -20.73 -4.52
CA ALA A 234 8.25 -21.52 -5.76
C ALA A 234 8.19 -23.04 -5.50
N GLN A 235 8.74 -23.50 -4.37
CA GLN A 235 8.74 -24.92 -3.99
C GLN A 235 7.32 -25.50 -3.84
N ASN A 236 6.33 -24.68 -3.48
CA ASN A 236 4.94 -25.11 -3.38
C ASN A 236 4.33 -25.48 -4.75
N PHE A 237 4.91 -24.98 -5.83
CA PHE A 237 4.48 -25.26 -7.20
C PHE A 237 5.35 -26.31 -7.90
N ALA A 238 6.39 -26.81 -7.22
CA ALA A 238 7.35 -27.76 -7.79
C ALA A 238 6.94 -29.22 -7.57
N SER A 239 5.97 -29.51 -6.70
CA SER A 239 5.51 -30.87 -6.38
C SER A 239 3.99 -30.98 -6.46
N ASP A 240 3.49 -32.17 -6.79
CA ASP A 240 2.06 -32.44 -6.89
C ASP A 240 1.34 -32.22 -5.54
N ASP A 241 1.97 -32.63 -4.43
CA ASP A 241 1.43 -32.41 -3.08
C ASP A 241 1.32 -30.92 -2.73
N GLY A 242 2.34 -30.13 -3.10
CA GLY A 242 2.33 -28.67 -2.90
C GLY A 242 1.22 -27.99 -3.70
N LYS A 243 1.07 -28.36 -4.98
CA LYS A 243 0.02 -27.86 -5.86
C LYS A 243 -1.37 -28.25 -5.35
N ALA A 244 -1.56 -29.52 -4.97
CA ALA A 244 -2.82 -30.00 -4.42
C ALA A 244 -3.21 -29.27 -3.12
N SER A 245 -2.23 -28.97 -2.26
CA SER A 245 -2.44 -28.21 -1.03
C SER A 245 -2.88 -26.77 -1.31
N LEU A 246 -2.28 -26.12 -2.31
CA LEU A 246 -2.66 -24.78 -2.76
C LEU A 246 -4.09 -24.76 -3.31
N VAL A 247 -4.41 -25.66 -4.26
CA VAL A 247 -5.75 -25.78 -4.85
C VAL A 247 -6.80 -26.03 -3.77
N LYS A 248 -6.51 -26.90 -2.79
CA LYS A 248 -7.40 -27.17 -1.67
C LYS A 248 -7.70 -25.91 -0.86
N ILE A 249 -6.67 -25.18 -0.43
CA ILE A 249 -6.87 -23.97 0.39
C ILE A 249 -7.63 -22.89 -0.39
N PHE A 250 -7.28 -22.64 -1.65
CA PHE A 250 -7.96 -21.63 -2.46
C PHE A 250 -9.43 -22.01 -2.73
N THR A 251 -9.70 -23.30 -2.92
CA THR A 251 -11.07 -23.80 -3.06
C THR A 251 -11.86 -23.66 -1.76
N THR A 252 -11.26 -23.94 -0.60
CA THR A 252 -11.88 -23.70 0.72
C THR A 252 -12.18 -22.22 0.95
N MET A 253 -11.24 -21.31 0.63
CA MET A 253 -11.46 -19.85 0.75
C MET A 253 -12.73 -19.41 0.04
N PHE A 254 -12.93 -19.84 -1.20
CA PHE A 254 -14.11 -19.46 -1.97
C PHE A 254 -15.38 -20.21 -1.53
N ASN A 255 -15.32 -21.54 -1.34
CA ASN A 255 -16.51 -22.35 -1.10
C ASN A 255 -17.05 -22.29 0.34
N GLU A 256 -16.16 -22.14 1.32
CA GLU A 256 -16.52 -22.16 2.74
C GLU A 256 -16.59 -20.76 3.35
N PHE A 257 -15.71 -19.85 2.90
CA PHE A 257 -15.59 -18.50 3.47
C PHE A 257 -16.11 -17.38 2.56
N ASN A 258 -16.48 -17.70 1.31
CA ASN A 258 -16.88 -16.70 0.31
C ASN A 258 -15.80 -15.62 0.07
N ILE A 259 -14.52 -16.00 0.20
CA ILE A 259 -13.37 -15.13 -0.04
C ILE A 259 -12.81 -15.43 -1.43
N SER A 260 -12.78 -14.40 -2.27
CA SER A 260 -12.10 -14.48 -3.57
C SER A 260 -10.60 -14.27 -3.38
N ILE A 261 -9.80 -15.05 -4.11
CA ILE A 261 -8.35 -14.89 -4.11
C ILE A 261 -7.91 -13.88 -5.19
N ASN A 262 -6.83 -13.16 -4.93
CA ASN A 262 -6.10 -12.38 -5.93
C ASN A 262 -4.62 -12.78 -5.87
N ALA A 263 -4.19 -13.61 -6.81
CA ALA A 263 -2.78 -13.95 -6.96
C ALA A 263 -2.08 -12.82 -7.73
N VAL A 264 -1.31 -12.01 -7.00
CA VAL A 264 -0.45 -10.99 -7.60
C VAL A 264 0.87 -11.63 -7.98
N VAL A 265 1.10 -11.80 -9.28
CA VAL A 265 2.37 -12.28 -9.82
C VAL A 265 3.32 -11.08 -9.95
N GLY A 266 3.70 -10.53 -8.80
CA GLY A 266 4.56 -9.35 -8.66
C GLY A 266 5.81 -9.61 -7.82
N THR A 267 6.13 -10.89 -7.58
CA THR A 267 7.37 -11.28 -6.89
C THR A 267 8.55 -11.16 -7.85
N PRO A 268 9.76 -10.82 -7.38
CA PRO A 268 10.94 -10.64 -8.22
C PRO A 268 11.66 -11.96 -8.54
N PHE A 269 10.92 -12.98 -9.00
CA PHE A 269 11.41 -14.36 -9.08
C PHE A 269 12.58 -14.58 -10.07
N LEU A 270 12.60 -13.87 -11.22
CA LEU A 270 13.70 -13.94 -12.19
C LEU A 270 14.71 -12.81 -12.02
N PHE A 271 14.41 -11.82 -11.21
CA PHE A 271 15.30 -10.69 -11.00
C PHE A 271 16.55 -11.14 -10.27
N ASN A 272 17.71 -10.87 -10.87
CA ASN A 272 19.01 -11.19 -10.27
C ASN A 272 19.34 -10.22 -9.13
N SER A 273 18.75 -10.47 -7.96
CA SER A 273 18.99 -9.67 -6.77
C SER A 273 20.31 -10.03 -6.09
N THR A 274 21.01 -9.02 -5.57
CA THR A 274 22.09 -9.24 -4.61
C THR A 274 21.49 -9.52 -3.23
N GLU A 275 21.86 -10.64 -2.62
CA GLU A 275 21.39 -11.01 -1.28
C GLU A 275 21.72 -9.93 -0.25
N GLY A 276 20.76 -9.57 0.59
CA GLY A 276 20.92 -8.54 1.60
C GLY A 276 20.99 -7.09 1.08
N ALA A 277 20.86 -6.84 -0.23
CA ALA A 277 20.94 -5.47 -0.77
C ALA A 277 19.75 -4.57 -0.40
N THR A 278 18.61 -5.18 -0.06
CA THR A 278 17.39 -4.50 0.42
C THR A 278 16.92 -5.16 1.71
N SER A 279 16.09 -4.45 2.47
CA SER A 279 15.69 -4.87 3.82
C SER A 279 14.34 -5.58 3.88
N VAL A 280 13.68 -5.79 2.73
CA VAL A 280 12.48 -6.65 2.65
C VAL A 280 12.81 -8.09 3.07
N THR A 281 11.81 -8.84 3.56
CA THR A 281 11.98 -10.27 3.83
C THR A 281 12.59 -11.02 2.62
N PRO A 282 13.62 -11.87 2.80
CA PRO A 282 14.20 -12.66 1.73
C PRO A 282 13.19 -13.58 1.03
N ALA A 283 12.05 -13.88 1.67
CA ALA A 283 10.97 -14.67 1.09
C ALA A 283 10.50 -14.14 -0.28
N TRP A 284 10.54 -12.82 -0.50
CA TRP A 284 10.22 -12.21 -1.80
C TRP A 284 10.98 -12.84 -2.96
N ARG A 285 12.26 -13.16 -2.75
CA ARG A 285 13.16 -13.68 -3.80
C ARG A 285 12.96 -15.16 -4.09
N LYS A 286 12.22 -15.88 -3.23
CA LYS A 286 11.96 -17.32 -3.33
C LYS A 286 10.50 -17.65 -3.66
N SER A 287 9.65 -16.64 -3.74
CA SER A 287 8.22 -16.76 -4.02
C SER A 287 7.90 -16.43 -5.46
N ILE A 288 6.82 -17.01 -5.96
CA ILE A 288 6.30 -16.68 -7.30
C ILE A 288 4.98 -15.89 -7.22
N TRP A 289 4.16 -16.15 -6.20
CA TRP A 289 2.93 -15.40 -5.97
C TRP A 289 3.01 -14.59 -4.69
N HIS A 290 2.49 -13.36 -4.75
CA HIS A 290 2.03 -12.60 -3.61
C HIS A 290 0.51 -12.77 -3.56
N MET A 291 0.01 -13.60 -2.63
CA MET A 291 -1.40 -13.90 -2.50
C MET A 291 -2.05 -12.84 -1.62
N GLY A 292 -3.04 -12.12 -2.14
CA GLY A 292 -3.84 -11.15 -1.39
C GLY A 292 -5.31 -11.55 -1.31
N PHE A 293 -5.96 -11.20 -0.21
CA PHE A 293 -7.39 -11.37 0.02
C PHE A 293 -7.88 -10.36 1.06
N HIS A 294 -9.19 -10.19 1.17
CA HIS A 294 -9.76 -9.18 2.06
C HIS A 294 -11.10 -9.60 2.64
N GLY A 295 -11.36 -9.16 3.88
CA GLY A 295 -12.70 -9.08 4.44
C GLY A 295 -13.26 -7.67 4.22
N VAL A 296 -14.58 -7.56 4.04
CA VAL A 296 -15.29 -6.29 3.82
C VAL A 296 -16.53 -6.20 4.68
N TRP A 297 -16.95 -4.98 4.98
CA TRP A 297 -18.19 -4.73 5.73
C TRP A 297 -18.82 -3.39 5.33
N THR A 298 -20.07 -3.18 5.75
CA THR A 298 -20.86 -1.98 5.45
C THR A 298 -20.67 -0.88 6.51
N TYR A 299 -21.05 0.35 6.19
CA TYR A 299 -20.92 1.52 7.07
C TYR A 299 -21.67 1.39 8.43
N ASN A 300 -22.68 0.53 8.48
CA ASN A 300 -23.52 0.26 9.64
C ASN A 300 -23.15 -1.03 10.38
N ALA A 301 -22.05 -1.70 9.99
CA ALA A 301 -21.55 -2.88 10.69
C ALA A 301 -21.32 -2.60 12.17
N THR A 302 -21.64 -3.59 13.01
CA THR A 302 -21.35 -3.54 14.44
C THR A 302 -19.87 -3.81 14.70
N VAL A 303 -19.38 -3.49 15.89
CA VAL A 303 -18.02 -3.85 16.31
C VAL A 303 -17.76 -5.36 16.21
N GLU A 304 -18.79 -6.18 16.46
CA GLU A 304 -18.69 -7.64 16.36
C GLU A 304 -18.58 -8.10 14.91
N ASP A 305 -19.36 -7.51 13.99
CA ASP A 305 -19.24 -7.80 12.56
C ASP A 305 -17.83 -7.48 12.07
N ILE A 306 -17.27 -6.32 12.47
CA ILE A 306 -15.91 -5.92 12.10
C ILE A 306 -14.90 -6.91 12.67
N ARG A 307 -15.00 -7.26 13.96
CA ARG A 307 -14.11 -8.24 14.60
C ARG A 307 -14.11 -9.58 13.88
N SER A 308 -15.28 -10.08 13.48
CA SER A 308 -15.40 -11.34 12.74
C SER A 308 -14.64 -11.33 11.41
N GLN A 309 -14.55 -10.17 10.74
CA GLN A 309 -13.79 -10.03 9.49
C GLN A 309 -12.27 -10.06 9.74
N TYR A 310 -11.79 -9.47 10.84
CA TYR A 310 -10.39 -9.58 11.24
C TYR A 310 -10.02 -11.03 11.55
N GLU A 311 -10.85 -11.71 12.36
CA GLU A 311 -10.64 -13.12 12.71
C GLU A 311 -10.65 -14.03 11.47
N LEU A 312 -11.55 -13.79 10.52
CA LEU A 312 -11.60 -14.52 9.26
C LEU A 312 -10.31 -14.34 8.45
N VAL A 313 -9.84 -13.10 8.29
CA VAL A 313 -8.62 -12.82 7.53
C VAL A 313 -7.40 -13.44 8.22
N SER A 314 -7.29 -13.35 9.54
CA SER A 314 -6.19 -13.99 10.29
C SER A 314 -6.24 -15.51 10.22
N HIS A 315 -7.44 -16.11 10.23
CA HIS A 315 -7.63 -17.55 10.08
C HIS A 315 -7.12 -18.03 8.71
N ILE A 316 -7.52 -17.35 7.62
CA ILE A 316 -7.08 -17.70 6.27
C ILE A 316 -5.58 -17.51 6.10
N ASN A 317 -5.00 -16.43 6.64
CA ASN A 317 -3.54 -16.26 6.65
C ASN A 317 -2.85 -17.41 7.39
N GLN A 318 -3.43 -17.91 8.48
CA GLN A 318 -2.86 -19.05 9.21
C GLN A 318 -2.83 -20.30 8.34
N MET A 319 -3.92 -20.62 7.65
CA MET A 319 -3.95 -21.76 6.72
C MET A 319 -2.84 -21.66 5.66
N LEU A 320 -2.60 -20.45 5.14
CA LEU A 320 -1.52 -20.21 4.18
C LEU A 320 -0.12 -20.30 4.82
N ARG A 321 0.06 -19.85 6.07
CA ARG A 321 1.31 -20.02 6.83
C ARG A 321 1.66 -21.49 7.00
N ASP A 322 0.68 -22.33 7.34
CA ASP A 322 0.88 -23.76 7.60
C ASP A 322 1.47 -24.51 6.39
N ILE A 323 1.12 -24.10 5.16
CA ILE A 323 1.66 -24.69 3.93
C ILE A 323 2.86 -23.93 3.35
N THR A 324 3.24 -22.78 3.93
CA THR A 324 4.38 -21.96 3.48
C THR A 324 5.37 -21.64 4.61
N PRO A 325 5.88 -22.67 5.33
CA PRO A 325 6.82 -22.45 6.42
C PRO A 325 8.09 -21.73 5.92
N GLY A 326 8.58 -20.77 6.72
CA GLY A 326 9.75 -19.96 6.37
C GLY A 326 9.53 -18.90 5.29
N SER A 327 8.30 -18.76 4.77
CA SER A 327 7.93 -17.64 3.89
C SER A 327 7.61 -16.36 4.69
N GLY A 328 7.15 -15.31 4.02
CA GLY A 328 6.79 -14.03 4.61
C GLY A 328 5.47 -13.46 4.08
N ALA A 329 5.19 -12.22 4.46
CA ALA A 329 4.02 -11.45 4.04
C ALA A 329 4.46 -10.05 3.58
N TYR A 330 3.60 -9.36 2.82
CA TYR A 330 3.91 -8.02 2.35
C TYR A 330 3.51 -6.99 3.39
N PHE A 331 4.47 -6.26 3.97
CA PHE A 331 4.23 -5.24 5.00
C PHE A 331 3.12 -4.21 4.67
N ASN A 332 2.96 -3.83 3.40
CA ASN A 332 1.96 -2.84 3.02
C ASN A 332 0.53 -3.40 2.92
N GLU A 333 0.39 -4.71 2.68
CA GLU A 333 -0.89 -5.41 2.43
C GLU A 333 -1.04 -6.64 3.36
N GLY A 334 -0.31 -6.63 4.47
CA GLY A 334 -0.28 -7.72 5.43
C GLY A 334 -1.46 -7.67 6.38
N ASP A 335 -1.69 -8.80 7.05
CA ASP A 335 -2.65 -8.89 8.14
C ASP A 335 -2.37 -7.80 9.19
N VAL A 336 -3.43 -7.15 9.67
CA VAL A 336 -3.34 -6.20 10.78
C VAL A 336 -2.95 -6.91 12.07
N HIS A 337 -3.27 -8.20 12.20
CA HIS A 337 -2.90 -9.02 13.34
C HIS A 337 -1.87 -10.08 12.96
N GLU A 338 -0.98 -9.79 12.00
CA GLU A 338 0.06 -10.75 11.58
C GLU A 338 0.87 -11.19 12.82
N PRO A 339 0.83 -12.48 13.20
CA PRO A 339 1.64 -13.00 14.28
C PRO A 339 3.11 -13.01 13.85
N ASP A 340 4.02 -12.80 14.80
CA ASP A 340 5.46 -12.74 14.54
C ASP A 340 5.81 -11.82 13.35
N HIS A 341 5.15 -10.66 13.29
CA HIS A 341 5.24 -9.70 12.19
C HIS A 341 6.67 -9.31 11.82
N GLU A 342 7.57 -9.29 12.81
CA GLU A 342 9.00 -9.07 12.62
C GLU A 342 9.60 -10.08 11.64
N GLN A 343 9.29 -11.37 11.84
CA GLN A 343 9.74 -12.46 10.98
C GLN A 343 9.02 -12.43 9.64
N SER A 344 7.70 -12.23 9.63
CA SER A 344 6.90 -12.23 8.40
C SER A 344 7.29 -11.10 7.44
N PHE A 345 7.57 -9.90 7.93
CA PHE A 345 7.84 -8.73 7.09
C PHE A 345 9.33 -8.54 6.76
N TRP A 346 10.23 -8.91 7.67
CA TRP A 346 11.67 -8.64 7.52
C TRP A 346 12.57 -9.86 7.74
N GLY A 347 12.13 -10.85 8.53
CA GLY A 347 12.95 -12.02 8.83
C GLY A 347 14.23 -11.64 9.56
N ASP A 348 15.35 -12.24 9.15
CA ASP A 348 16.68 -12.00 9.75
C ASP A 348 17.16 -10.54 9.62
N ASN A 349 16.50 -9.71 8.80
CA ASN A 349 16.80 -8.29 8.67
C ASN A 349 16.31 -7.45 9.87
N TYR A 350 15.36 -7.95 10.66
CA TYR A 350 14.69 -7.14 11.70
C TYR A 350 15.65 -6.58 12.77
N PRO A 351 16.61 -7.33 13.34
CA PRO A 351 17.52 -6.79 14.35
C PRO A 351 18.34 -5.60 13.84
N ALA A 352 18.86 -5.68 12.61
CA ALA A 352 19.61 -4.58 11.99
C ALA A 352 18.73 -3.36 11.73
N LEU A 353 17.49 -3.58 11.25
CA LEU A 353 16.51 -2.51 11.08
C LEU A 353 16.21 -1.81 12.41
N LEU A 354 16.07 -2.56 13.50
CA LEU A 354 15.80 -2.02 14.84
C LEU A 354 16.96 -1.17 15.37
N ASP A 355 18.20 -1.59 15.14
CA ASP A 355 19.38 -0.80 15.52
C ASP A 355 19.47 0.51 14.71
N ILE A 356 19.15 0.46 13.41
CA ILE A 356 19.08 1.65 12.55
C ILE A 356 17.95 2.58 13.02
N LYS A 357 16.79 2.04 13.36
CA LYS A 357 15.67 2.80 13.93
C LYS A 357 16.12 3.55 15.19
N ARG A 358 16.77 2.87 16.13
CA ARG A 358 17.30 3.50 17.36
C ARG A 358 18.36 4.56 17.08
N LYS A 359 19.19 4.37 16.05
CA LYS A 359 20.21 5.33 15.63
C LYS A 359 19.61 6.63 15.09
N TYR A 360 18.60 6.55 14.22
CA TYR A 360 18.05 7.73 13.52
C TYR A 360 16.81 8.33 14.22
N ASP A 361 16.14 7.57 15.10
CA ASP A 361 15.03 8.04 15.93
C ASP A 361 15.26 7.72 17.43
N PRO A 362 16.28 8.33 18.06
CA PRO A 362 16.62 8.03 19.45
C PRO A 362 15.54 8.46 20.46
N TYR A 363 14.60 9.32 20.06
CA TYR A 363 13.50 9.81 20.89
C TYR A 363 12.20 9.03 20.66
N GLY A 364 12.16 8.13 19.67
CA GLY A 364 10.97 7.37 19.30
C GLY A 364 9.80 8.27 18.88
N LEU A 365 10.08 9.35 18.15
CA LEU A 365 9.06 10.29 17.67
C LEU A 365 8.15 9.63 16.64
N LEU A 366 8.72 8.73 15.83
CA LEU A 366 8.00 7.98 14.82
C LEU A 366 7.66 6.60 15.35
N ASP A 367 6.39 6.21 15.27
CA ASP A 367 5.94 4.84 15.51
C ASP A 367 4.68 4.60 14.70
N CYS A 368 4.51 3.38 14.21
CA CYS A 368 3.36 2.96 13.43
C CYS A 368 3.07 1.47 13.66
N TRP A 369 1.80 1.08 13.43
CA TRP A 369 1.32 -0.26 13.76
C TRP A 369 2.16 -1.36 13.08
N GLN A 370 2.77 -2.23 13.90
CA GLN A 370 3.67 -3.31 13.46
C GLN A 370 4.83 -2.82 12.57
N CYS A 371 5.30 -1.59 12.75
CA CYS A 371 6.52 -1.08 12.13
C CYS A 371 7.78 -1.55 12.88
N VAL A 372 8.96 -1.33 12.30
CA VAL A 372 10.22 -1.61 12.99
C VAL A 372 10.31 -0.79 14.28
N GLY A 373 10.50 -1.46 15.40
CA GLY A 373 10.53 -0.83 16.73
C GLY A 373 9.17 -0.46 17.29
N TRP A 374 8.07 -1.01 16.74
CA TRP A 374 6.72 -0.83 17.24
C TRP A 374 6.62 -1.13 18.73
N LYS A 375 6.08 -0.18 19.51
CA LYS A 375 5.99 -0.28 20.97
C LYS A 375 4.88 -1.21 21.46
N GLY A 376 4.06 -1.71 20.55
CA GLY A 376 2.92 -2.57 20.85
C GLY A 376 1.57 -1.84 20.79
N PRO A 377 0.47 -2.57 21.01
CA PRO A 377 -0.89 -2.08 20.80
C PRO A 377 -1.37 -1.13 21.91
N GLU A 378 -0.58 -0.96 22.97
CA GLU A 378 -0.91 -0.11 24.12
C GLU A 378 -0.63 1.38 23.87
N ASP A 379 0.15 1.73 22.83
CA ASP A 379 0.43 3.11 22.46
C ASP A 379 -0.88 3.82 22.03
N GLU A 380 -1.08 5.05 22.52
CA GLU A 380 -2.32 5.80 22.35
C GLU A 380 -2.64 6.13 20.89
N ARG A 381 -1.66 6.05 19.97
CA ARG A 381 -1.86 6.11 18.51
C ARG A 381 -2.86 5.08 18.02
N TYR A 382 -2.97 3.96 18.72
CA TYR A 382 -3.78 2.81 18.30
C TYR A 382 -5.03 2.64 19.15
N ALA A 383 -5.41 3.65 19.94
CA ALA A 383 -6.62 3.62 20.75
C ALA A 383 -7.92 3.37 19.94
N CYS A 384 -7.88 3.67 18.63
CA CYS A 384 -8.97 3.42 17.69
C CYS A 384 -9.04 1.99 17.14
N TYR A 385 -7.98 1.19 17.29
CA TYR A 385 -7.88 -0.14 16.71
C TYR A 385 -8.69 -1.15 17.53
N LEU A 386 -9.21 -2.17 16.85
CA LEU A 386 -9.79 -3.33 17.53
C LEU A 386 -8.64 -4.27 17.95
N TYR A 387 -8.42 -4.41 19.26
CA TYR A 387 -7.49 -5.38 19.83
C TYR A 387 -8.01 -5.89 21.18
N LEU A 388 -7.48 -7.02 21.65
CA LEU A 388 -8.09 -7.88 22.67
C LEU A 388 -8.10 -7.32 24.11
N VAL A 389 -7.51 -6.15 24.40
CA VAL A 389 -7.41 -5.66 25.79
C VAL A 389 -7.69 -4.16 25.88
N ALA A 390 -8.56 -3.77 26.82
CA ALA A 390 -8.86 -2.38 27.09
C ALA A 390 -7.79 -1.75 27.99
N PHE A 391 -7.13 -0.70 27.52
CA PHE A 391 -6.23 0.13 28.35
C PHE A 391 -6.77 1.55 28.51
N ALA A 392 -6.44 2.16 29.65
CA ALA A 392 -6.61 3.60 29.89
C ALA A 392 -5.36 4.32 29.41
N SER A 393 -5.52 5.29 28.51
CA SER A 393 -4.43 6.17 28.07
C SER A 393 -4.69 7.60 28.55
N THR A 394 -3.63 8.31 28.87
CA THR A 394 -3.67 9.76 29.11
C THR A 394 -3.17 10.44 27.85
N GLN A 395 -4.10 10.92 27.01
CA GLN A 395 -3.74 11.67 25.80
C GLN A 395 -2.85 12.86 26.14
N VAL A 396 -1.68 12.91 25.49
CA VAL A 396 -0.80 14.07 25.57
C VAL A 396 -1.36 15.16 24.66
N HIS A 397 -1.72 16.31 25.26
CA HIS A 397 -2.27 17.44 24.53
C HIS A 397 -1.35 18.64 24.63
N ALA A 398 -0.92 19.17 23.49
CA ALA A 398 -0.30 20.49 23.42
C ALA A 398 -1.34 21.59 23.75
N THR A 399 -0.89 22.66 24.42
CA THR A 399 -1.74 23.78 24.81
C THR A 399 -2.16 24.62 23.58
N PRO A 400 -3.25 25.41 23.66
CA PRO A 400 -3.64 26.34 22.59
C PRO A 400 -2.50 27.29 22.17
N GLU A 401 -1.67 27.73 23.13
CA GLU A 401 -0.51 28.59 22.87
C GLU A 401 0.57 27.85 22.09
N GLN A 402 0.84 26.59 22.42
CA GLN A 402 1.79 25.75 21.68
C GLN A 402 1.33 25.52 20.24
N TRP A 403 0.03 25.26 20.02
CA TRP A 403 -0.54 25.17 18.67
C TRP A 403 -0.46 26.48 17.88
N THR A 404 -0.71 27.60 18.56
CA THR A 404 -0.60 28.93 17.94
C THR A 404 0.84 29.25 17.57
N ALA A 405 1.81 28.89 18.42
CA ALA A 405 3.23 29.04 18.13
C ALA A 405 3.66 28.19 16.93
N LEU A 406 3.26 26.91 16.90
CA LEU A 406 3.51 26.01 15.78
C LEU A 406 2.96 26.60 14.46
N GLY A 407 1.73 27.12 14.46
CA GLY A 407 1.12 27.72 13.27
C GLY A 407 1.87 28.95 12.75
N ARG A 408 2.44 29.76 13.66
CA ARG A 408 3.28 30.91 13.31
C ARG A 408 4.61 30.46 12.70
N ASP A 409 5.26 29.46 13.30
CA ASP A 409 6.55 28.94 12.82
C ASP A 409 6.41 28.29 11.43
N LEU A 410 5.26 27.66 11.16
CA LEU A 410 4.92 27.08 9.86
C LEU A 410 4.37 28.08 8.84
N GLY A 411 4.31 29.38 9.16
CA GLY A 411 3.83 30.41 8.24
C GLY A 411 2.44 30.13 7.65
N GLY A 412 1.52 29.57 8.44
CA GLY A 412 0.14 29.29 8.03
C GLY A 412 -0.10 27.91 7.38
N ARG A 413 0.91 27.03 7.32
CA ARG A 413 0.77 25.66 6.78
C ARG A 413 0.21 24.64 7.79
N LEU A 414 -0.17 25.09 9.00
CA LEU A 414 -0.87 24.27 9.99
C LEU A 414 -2.39 24.38 9.77
N HIS A 415 -3.03 23.26 9.51
CA HIS A 415 -4.45 23.18 9.21
C HIS A 415 -5.20 22.34 10.25
N THR A 416 -6.51 22.59 10.38
CA THR A 416 -7.44 21.70 11.10
C THR A 416 -8.01 20.69 10.11
N ALA A 417 -8.19 19.45 10.54
CA ALA A 417 -8.85 18.41 9.76
C ALA A 417 -10.04 17.81 10.51
N LEU A 418 -11.17 17.74 9.80
CA LEU A 418 -12.35 16.96 10.18
C LEU A 418 -12.41 15.69 9.32
N PRO A 419 -13.17 14.67 9.74
CA PRO A 419 -13.42 13.50 8.92
C PRO A 419 -13.96 13.87 7.54
N PHE A 420 -13.59 13.11 6.52
CA PHE A 420 -13.85 13.45 5.11
C PHE A 420 -15.34 13.73 4.82
N SER A 421 -16.24 12.94 5.41
CA SER A 421 -17.67 13.07 5.16
C SER A 421 -18.39 14.06 6.08
N SER A 422 -17.69 14.81 6.93
CA SER A 422 -18.34 15.73 7.89
C SER A 422 -19.33 16.73 7.29
N PRO A 423 -19.14 17.26 6.06
CA PRO A 423 -20.12 18.16 5.45
C PRO A 423 -21.51 17.53 5.20
N CYS A 424 -21.60 16.18 5.19
CA CYS A 424 -22.87 15.47 5.04
C CYS A 424 -23.69 15.35 6.33
N PHE A 425 -23.10 15.65 7.48
CA PHE A 425 -23.74 15.50 8.79
C PHE A 425 -24.18 16.86 9.32
N SER A 426 -25.31 16.90 10.04
CA SER A 426 -25.76 18.11 10.72
C SER A 426 -25.06 18.33 12.06
N THR A 427 -24.59 17.25 12.69
CA THR A 427 -23.86 17.28 13.95
C THR A 427 -22.44 16.76 13.70
N VAL A 428 -21.45 17.52 14.16
CA VAL A 428 -20.04 17.15 14.07
C VAL A 428 -19.41 17.33 15.45
N ASN A 429 -18.86 16.26 16.01
CA ASN A 429 -18.27 16.21 17.36
C ASN A 429 -19.23 16.80 18.43
N GLY A 430 -20.51 16.42 18.37
CA GLY A 430 -21.54 16.87 19.30
C GLY A 430 -22.06 18.30 19.09
N VAL A 431 -21.58 19.01 18.07
CA VAL A 431 -21.99 20.38 17.74
C VAL A 431 -22.88 20.38 16.51
N ASP A 432 -24.07 20.98 16.61
CA ASP A 432 -24.93 21.24 15.45
C ASP A 432 -24.31 22.35 14.61
N VAL A 433 -23.82 21.98 13.43
CA VAL A 433 -23.19 22.88 12.45
C VAL A 433 -24.07 23.09 11.22
N GLY A 434 -25.20 22.38 11.13
CA GLY A 434 -26.00 22.27 9.92
C GLY A 434 -25.28 21.52 8.79
N ARG A 435 -26.05 20.81 7.96
CA ARG A 435 -25.49 20.08 6.81
C ARG A 435 -25.09 21.06 5.70
N ASN A 436 -23.85 20.96 5.22
CA ASN A 436 -23.43 21.65 4.00
C ASN A 436 -23.75 20.77 2.78
N GLU A 437 -24.97 20.91 2.27
CA GLU A 437 -25.46 20.08 1.15
C GLU A 437 -24.62 20.24 -0.14
N THR A 438 -24.03 21.42 -0.36
CA THR A 438 -23.22 21.68 -1.56
C THR A 438 -21.94 20.83 -1.51
N GLU A 439 -21.22 20.87 -0.40
CA GLU A 439 -20.01 20.05 -0.21
C GLU A 439 -20.36 18.56 -0.09
N CYS A 440 -21.45 18.22 0.61
CA CYS A 440 -21.89 16.84 0.71
C CYS A 440 -22.25 16.22 -0.64
N ALA A 441 -22.88 16.96 -1.55
CA ALA A 441 -23.15 16.48 -2.90
C ALA A 441 -21.86 16.14 -3.67
N VAL A 442 -20.82 16.97 -3.54
CA VAL A 442 -19.50 16.71 -4.14
C VAL A 442 -18.85 15.47 -3.52
N ILE A 443 -18.88 15.35 -2.18
CA ILE A 443 -18.35 14.17 -1.48
C ILE A 443 -19.06 12.90 -1.92
N ARG A 444 -20.39 12.88 -1.97
CA ARG A 444 -21.16 11.71 -2.40
C ARG A 444 -20.84 11.27 -3.83
N GLN A 445 -20.59 12.22 -4.72
CA GLN A 445 -20.19 11.92 -6.09
C GLN A 445 -18.77 11.33 -6.18
N GLY A 446 -17.85 11.78 -5.33
CA GLY A 446 -16.46 11.35 -5.31
C GLY A 446 -16.11 10.26 -4.29
N TYR A 447 -17.07 9.79 -3.50
CA TYR A 447 -16.83 8.96 -2.30
C TYR A 447 -16.06 7.67 -2.56
N THR A 448 -16.25 7.08 -3.75
CA THR A 448 -15.60 5.83 -4.15
C THR A 448 -14.46 6.03 -5.16
N SER A 449 -14.09 7.29 -5.44
CA SER A 449 -13.06 7.63 -6.42
C SER A 449 -11.69 7.85 -5.76
N PRO A 450 -10.66 7.03 -6.07
CA PRO A 450 -9.31 7.24 -5.54
C PRO A 450 -8.71 8.58 -6.00
N LEU A 451 -9.04 9.04 -7.22
CA LEU A 451 -8.61 10.33 -7.76
C LEU A 451 -9.20 11.51 -6.98
N PHE A 452 -10.43 11.37 -6.48
CA PHE A 452 -11.06 12.41 -5.68
C PHE A 452 -10.51 12.44 -4.24
N ILE A 453 -10.23 11.28 -3.67
CA ILE A 453 -9.81 11.11 -2.27
C ILE A 453 -8.32 11.39 -2.05
N SER A 454 -7.44 10.89 -2.93
CA SER A 454 -5.99 11.01 -2.76
C SER A 454 -5.43 12.44 -2.58
N PRO A 455 -5.98 13.51 -3.23
CA PRO A 455 -5.50 14.87 -3.03
C PRO A 455 -6.05 15.54 -1.77
N LEU A 456 -6.75 14.82 -0.89
CA LEU A 456 -7.28 15.33 0.38
C LEU A 456 -6.52 14.73 1.56
N PHE A 457 -6.30 15.50 2.63
CA PHE A 457 -5.61 14.99 3.82
C PHE A 457 -6.47 13.99 4.63
N SER A 458 -7.72 14.35 4.93
CA SER A 458 -8.57 13.59 5.85
C SER A 458 -8.88 12.15 5.41
N PRO A 459 -9.27 11.87 4.15
CA PRO A 459 -9.72 10.54 3.80
C PRO A 459 -8.60 9.50 3.73
N ARG A 460 -8.98 8.23 3.91
CA ARG A 460 -8.14 7.04 3.66
C ARG A 460 -8.80 6.20 2.58
N MET A 461 -7.98 5.42 1.85
CA MET A 461 -8.54 4.55 0.81
C MET A 461 -9.55 3.55 1.38
N PHE A 462 -9.28 3.05 2.59
CA PHE A 462 -10.27 2.34 3.40
C PHE A 462 -10.72 3.24 4.57
N PRO A 463 -11.99 3.68 4.58
CA PRO A 463 -12.41 4.80 5.43
C PRO A 463 -12.62 4.40 6.89
N HIS A 464 -12.63 3.10 7.23
CA HIS A 464 -12.60 2.65 8.63
C HIS A 464 -11.30 3.04 9.36
N TRP A 465 -10.24 3.40 8.64
CA TRP A 465 -9.04 4.01 9.25
C TRP A 465 -9.24 5.48 9.63
N GLU A 466 -10.37 6.08 9.26
CA GLU A 466 -10.81 7.40 9.73
C GLU A 466 -11.66 7.29 11.01
N THR A 467 -12.16 6.10 11.35
CA THR A 467 -13.07 5.88 12.48
C THR A 467 -12.33 5.51 13.77
N CYS A 468 -13.02 5.60 14.91
CA CYS A 468 -12.59 4.90 16.12
C CYS A 468 -13.39 3.61 16.25
N GLN A 469 -12.83 2.49 15.75
CA GLN A 469 -13.53 1.21 15.72
C GLN A 469 -13.90 0.73 17.13
N ARG A 470 -13.04 1.00 18.13
CA ARG A 470 -13.26 0.59 19.53
C ARG A 470 -14.42 1.31 20.22
N SER A 471 -14.61 2.61 19.98
CA SER A 471 -15.72 3.38 20.56
C SER A 471 -16.87 3.62 19.58
N SER A 472 -16.84 2.99 18.41
CA SER A 472 -17.82 3.14 17.32
C SER A 472 -17.93 4.55 16.73
N GLN A 473 -16.99 5.46 17.04
CA GLN A 473 -16.99 6.81 16.48
C GLN A 473 -16.78 6.72 14.99
N LYS A 474 -17.64 7.37 14.21
CA LYS A 474 -17.59 7.27 12.75
C LYS A 474 -18.11 8.52 12.08
N CYS A 475 -17.75 8.65 10.81
CA CYS A 475 -18.26 9.66 9.91
C CYS A 475 -18.24 9.09 8.49
N LEU A 476 -18.95 7.98 8.29
CA LEU A 476 -18.92 7.18 7.07
C LEU A 476 -20.20 7.34 6.28
N LEU A 477 -20.09 7.37 4.95
CA LEU A 477 -21.21 7.17 4.04
C LEU A 477 -21.32 5.70 3.63
N ASP A 478 -22.47 5.34 3.08
CA ASP A 478 -22.68 4.04 2.44
C ASP A 478 -21.89 3.99 1.12
N SER A 479 -20.89 3.10 1.04
CA SER A 479 -20.04 2.96 -0.14
C SER A 479 -20.75 2.37 -1.36
N ILE A 480 -21.85 1.64 -1.15
CA ILE A 480 -22.66 1.04 -2.22
C ILE A 480 -23.64 2.08 -2.75
N GLN A 481 -24.23 2.87 -1.84
CA GLN A 481 -25.17 3.93 -2.17
C GLN A 481 -24.83 5.22 -1.42
N PRO A 482 -23.86 6.04 -1.89
CA PRO A 482 -23.46 7.27 -1.18
C PRO A 482 -24.59 8.27 -0.93
N ASN A 483 -25.74 8.12 -1.62
CA ASN A 483 -26.95 8.90 -1.43
C ASN A 483 -27.92 8.34 -0.35
N ASN A 484 -27.58 7.25 0.33
CA ASN A 484 -28.38 6.65 1.39
C ASN A 484 -28.37 7.49 2.68
N SER A 485 -29.42 8.29 2.92
CA SER A 485 -29.45 9.21 4.06
C SER A 485 -29.40 8.54 5.43
N ALA A 486 -29.74 7.24 5.52
CA ALA A 486 -29.58 6.47 6.74
C ALA A 486 -28.12 6.40 7.24
N ALA A 487 -27.14 6.71 6.39
CA ALA A 487 -25.74 6.77 6.80
C ALA A 487 -25.34 8.05 7.57
N TRP A 488 -26.08 9.16 7.44
CA TRP A 488 -25.70 10.45 8.05
C TRP A 488 -26.84 11.21 8.75
N GLU A 489 -28.10 10.94 8.43
CA GLU A 489 -29.23 11.67 8.99
C GLU A 489 -29.46 11.29 10.46
N GLY A 490 -29.44 12.29 11.34
CA GLY A 490 -29.56 12.08 12.79
C GLY A 490 -28.33 11.48 13.47
N MET A 491 -27.23 11.29 12.73
CA MET A 491 -25.97 10.76 13.24
C MET A 491 -25.01 11.90 13.60
N ASP A 492 -24.14 11.68 14.59
CA ASP A 492 -23.02 12.56 14.88
C ASP A 492 -21.78 12.09 14.11
N CYS A 493 -21.16 13.00 13.35
CA CYS A 493 -19.87 12.76 12.71
C CYS A 493 -18.75 13.03 13.71
N GLU A 494 -18.09 11.97 14.16
CA GLU A 494 -17.04 12.07 15.17
C GLU A 494 -15.64 11.97 14.56
N GLN A 495 -14.66 12.64 15.20
CA GLN A 495 -13.27 12.77 14.73
C GLN A 495 -12.57 11.45 14.39
N GLY A 496 -12.81 10.41 15.19
CA GLY A 496 -12.22 9.09 14.99
C GLY A 496 -10.68 9.09 14.95
N GLY A 497 -10.11 8.36 13.99
CA GLY A 497 -8.67 8.19 13.80
C GLY A 497 -8.01 9.30 12.96
N VAL A 498 -8.77 10.28 12.48
CA VAL A 498 -8.23 11.39 11.68
C VAL A 498 -7.44 12.35 12.58
N SER A 499 -6.18 12.61 12.23
CA SER A 499 -5.35 13.61 12.92
C SER A 499 -6.06 14.96 12.94
N PRO A 500 -6.36 15.56 14.11
CA PRO A 500 -7.14 16.81 14.20
C PRO A 500 -6.42 18.02 13.60
N ARG A 501 -5.10 17.96 13.51
CA ARG A 501 -4.25 18.96 12.86
C ARG A 501 -3.32 18.29 11.88
N TYR A 502 -2.97 19.00 10.81
CA TYR A 502 -1.96 18.54 9.87
C TYR A 502 -1.15 19.68 9.28
N ILE A 503 0.06 19.33 8.82
CA ILE A 503 0.96 20.21 8.08
C ILE A 503 0.91 19.80 6.62
N ASP A 504 0.59 20.74 5.73
CA ASP A 504 0.90 20.60 4.31
C ASP A 504 2.42 20.78 4.12
N VAL A 505 3.14 19.67 4.02
CA VAL A 505 4.61 19.68 4.02
C VAL A 505 5.11 20.17 2.67
N GLN A 506 5.74 21.35 2.66
CA GLN A 506 6.27 21.98 1.44
C GLN A 506 7.80 21.99 1.41
N SER A 507 8.44 21.81 2.57
CA SER A 507 9.89 21.90 2.73
C SER A 507 10.41 20.97 3.81
N ALA A 508 11.75 20.81 3.84
CA ALA A 508 12.42 20.12 4.92
C ALA A 508 12.22 20.83 6.28
N GLU A 509 12.15 22.16 6.25
CA GLU A 509 11.98 22.98 7.46
C GLU A 509 10.65 22.70 8.16
N ASP A 510 9.57 22.47 7.41
CA ASP A 510 8.27 22.09 7.98
C ASP A 510 8.36 20.81 8.80
N VAL A 511 9.10 19.81 8.29
CA VAL A 511 9.33 18.55 9.00
C VAL A 511 10.22 18.76 10.23
N GLN A 512 11.26 19.57 10.11
CA GLN A 512 12.14 19.89 11.24
C GLN A 512 11.38 20.61 12.36
N ILE A 513 10.49 21.55 12.02
CA ILE A 513 9.59 22.22 12.96
C ILE A 513 8.68 21.20 13.64
N ALA A 514 8.08 20.29 12.87
CA ALA A 514 7.21 19.26 13.42
C ALA A 514 7.92 18.29 14.38
N PHE A 515 9.14 17.86 14.06
CA PHE A 515 9.91 17.00 14.97
C PHE A 515 10.28 17.70 16.27
N ARG A 516 10.68 18.98 16.21
CA ARG A 516 10.91 19.78 17.43
C ARG A 516 9.63 19.88 18.26
N PHE A 517 8.51 20.20 17.63
CA PHE A 517 7.22 20.29 18.30
C PHE A 517 6.82 18.96 18.97
N ALA A 518 6.95 17.84 18.27
CA ALA A 518 6.65 16.51 18.83
C ALA A 518 7.58 16.18 20.02
N GLN A 519 8.86 16.51 19.91
CA GLN A 519 9.83 16.29 20.99
C GLN A 519 9.54 17.15 22.22
N GLU A 520 9.14 18.41 22.03
CA GLU A 520 8.87 19.37 23.12
C GLU A 520 7.53 19.12 23.81
N THR A 521 6.52 18.67 23.07
CA THR A 521 5.15 18.54 23.57
C THR A 521 4.73 17.11 23.87
N GLY A 522 5.41 16.12 23.30
CA GLY A 522 4.98 14.72 23.31
C GLY A 522 3.84 14.40 22.34
N VAL A 523 3.36 15.38 21.55
CA VAL A 523 2.33 15.12 20.53
C VAL A 523 2.86 14.15 19.48
N MET A 524 2.10 13.09 19.25
CA MET A 524 2.44 12.05 18.28
C MET A 524 2.34 12.54 16.84
N LEU A 525 3.12 11.92 15.97
CA LEU A 525 3.11 12.20 14.53
C LEU A 525 2.48 11.06 13.75
N SER A 526 1.73 11.42 12.70
CA SER A 526 1.31 10.50 11.64
C SER A 526 1.85 11.03 10.30
N ILE A 527 2.18 10.15 9.35
CA ILE A 527 2.70 10.57 8.04
C ILE A 527 1.77 10.05 6.94
N LYS A 528 1.33 10.94 6.07
CA LYS A 528 0.47 10.61 4.93
C LYS A 528 1.07 11.16 3.63
N ALA A 529 1.10 10.32 2.61
CA ALA A 529 1.27 10.75 1.22
C ALA A 529 -0.11 10.80 0.53
N SER A 530 -0.45 9.81 -0.30
CA SER A 530 -1.78 9.74 -0.94
C SER A 530 -2.87 9.13 -0.05
N GLY A 531 -2.52 8.28 0.93
CA GLY A 531 -3.47 7.60 1.81
C GLY A 531 -3.74 6.13 1.45
N HIS A 532 -2.98 5.55 0.52
CA HIS A 532 -2.88 4.11 0.35
C HIS A 532 -2.13 3.49 1.53
N ASP A 533 -2.90 3.10 2.54
CA ASP A 533 -2.39 2.46 3.74
C ASP A 533 -3.47 1.56 4.34
N TYR A 534 -3.25 0.27 4.19
CA TYR A 534 -4.25 -0.74 4.51
C TYR A 534 -4.19 -1.21 5.97
N LYS A 535 -3.31 -0.61 6.79
CA LYS A 535 -3.16 -0.89 8.22
C LYS A 535 -3.34 0.35 9.12
N GLY A 536 -3.84 1.46 8.57
CA GLY A 536 -4.19 2.68 9.31
C GLY A 536 -3.05 3.53 9.88
N ARG A 537 -1.79 3.19 9.59
CA ARG A 537 -0.55 3.87 10.03
C ARG A 537 -0.43 5.36 9.65
N SER A 538 -1.20 5.82 8.68
CA SER A 538 -1.19 7.18 8.14
C SER A 538 -2.16 8.13 8.86
N GLY A 539 -2.79 7.69 9.95
CA GLY A 539 -3.62 8.51 10.83
C GLY A 539 -3.50 8.02 12.28
N ALA A 540 -3.83 8.88 13.23
CA ALA A 540 -3.94 8.51 14.64
C ALA A 540 -4.77 9.58 15.39
N PRO A 541 -5.60 9.19 16.37
CA PRO A 541 -6.33 10.13 17.20
C PRO A 541 -5.36 11.06 17.95
N GLY A 542 -5.69 12.35 18.02
CA GLY A 542 -4.90 13.36 18.75
C GLY A 542 -3.52 13.70 18.16
N SER A 543 -3.10 13.04 17.08
CA SER A 543 -1.80 13.28 16.45
C SER A 543 -1.72 14.54 15.59
N LEU A 544 -0.50 15.00 15.30
CA LEU A 544 -0.19 15.96 14.25
C LEU A 544 0.17 15.21 12.96
N GLY A 545 -0.64 15.37 11.92
CA GLY A 545 -0.39 14.77 10.61
C GLY A 545 0.66 15.52 9.79
N LEU A 546 1.58 14.79 9.18
CA LEU A 546 2.53 15.30 8.18
C LEU A 546 2.07 14.85 6.80
N TRP A 547 1.50 15.78 6.04
CA TRP A 547 1.02 15.49 4.70
C TRP A 547 2.11 15.79 3.67
N ALA A 548 2.89 14.75 3.35
CA ALA A 548 3.90 14.79 2.30
C ALA A 548 3.26 14.61 0.92
N HIS A 549 2.35 15.50 0.56
CA HIS A 549 1.66 15.51 -0.72
C HIS A 549 2.42 16.30 -1.78
N LYS A 550 1.88 16.30 -2.99
CA LYS A 550 2.50 16.65 -4.25
C LYS A 550 2.93 18.13 -4.31
N LYS A 551 4.16 18.42 -3.83
CA LYS A 551 5.28 19.16 -4.46
C LYS A 551 6.28 19.61 -3.38
N PRO A 552 7.59 19.37 -3.54
CA PRO A 552 8.55 20.47 -3.44
C PRO A 552 8.51 21.22 -4.78
N ARG A 553 8.30 22.55 -4.74
CA ARG A 553 8.71 23.41 -5.86
C ARG A 553 10.22 23.57 -5.81
#